data_AF-A0A951RXM0-F1
#
_entry.id   AF-A0A951RXM0-F1
#
_cell.length_a   1.000
_cell.length_b   1.000
_cell.length_c   1.000
_cell.angle_alpha   90.00
_cell.angle_beta   90.00
_cell.angle_gamma   90.00
#
_symmetry.space_group_name_H-M   'P 1'
#
loop_
_entity.id
_entity.type
_entity.pdbx_description
1 polymer ?
#
loop_
_entity_poly.entity_id
_entity_poly.type
_entity_poly.pdbx_seq_one_letter_code
_entity_poly.pdbx_strand_id
1 'polypeptide(L)'
;MKGRIYPYHYVLADFVAVLLTWVIFFAIHRHLSNVPFEINGKFITGFILLPVCWLALFHLAGSYKEIYYKSRVEEFINTFLACVTGCTIVFFIWLLYKRKEYDPSFYGEFFILLGIQFFLTY
;
A
#
# COMPACT_ATOMS: atom_id res chain seq x y z
N MET A 1 18.55 -27.39 -12.56
CA MET A 1 17.98 -26.25 -13.30
C MET A 1 17.29 -25.33 -12.30
N LYS A 2 17.95 -24.25 -11.84
CA LYS A 2 17.32 -23.25 -10.95
C LYS A 2 16.30 -22.49 -11.81
N GLY A 3 15.01 -22.57 -11.46
CA GLY A 3 13.97 -21.80 -12.13
C GLY A 3 14.32 -20.31 -12.07
N ARG A 4 14.51 -19.69 -13.24
CA ARG A 4 14.71 -18.24 -13.34
C ARG A 4 13.41 -17.57 -12.92
N ILE A 5 13.42 -16.95 -11.74
CA ILE A 5 12.29 -16.13 -11.29
C ILE A 5 12.34 -14.86 -12.11
N TYR A 6 11.31 -14.64 -12.92
CA TYR A 6 11.22 -13.44 -13.74
C TYR A 6 10.65 -12.27 -12.93
N PRO A 7 11.15 -11.04 -13.14
CA PRO A 7 10.70 -9.85 -12.41
C PRO A 7 9.20 -9.58 -12.47
N TYR A 8 8.51 -10.03 -13.54
CA TYR A 8 7.07 -9.81 -13.71
C TYR A 8 6.21 -10.53 -12.66
N HIS A 9 6.68 -11.64 -12.08
CA HIS A 9 5.95 -12.34 -11.03
C HIS A 9 5.87 -11.50 -9.75
N TYR A 10 6.95 -10.79 -9.41
CA TYR A 10 6.99 -9.88 -8.27
C TYR A 10 6.08 -8.68 -8.49
N VAL A 11 6.14 -8.05 -9.67
CA VAL A 11 5.25 -6.93 -10.01
C VAL A 11 3.78 -7.32 -9.89
N LEU A 12 3.41 -8.53 -10.33
CA LEU A 12 2.03 -9.00 -10.27
C LEU A 12 1.62 -9.32 -8.82
N ALA A 13 2.51 -9.92 -8.02
CA ALA A 13 2.28 -10.15 -6.60
C ALA A 13 2.10 -8.83 -5.83
N ASP A 14 2.98 -7.84 -6.06
CA ASP A 14 2.91 -6.52 -5.45
C ASP A 14 1.61 -5.79 -5.84
N PHE A 15 1.21 -5.91 -7.11
CA PHE A 15 -0.04 -5.33 -7.59
C PHE A 15 -1.26 -5.93 -6.87
N VAL A 16 -1.31 -7.25 -6.73
CA VAL A 16 -2.40 -7.94 -6.00
C VAL A 16 -2.36 -7.58 -4.51
N ALA A 17 -1.17 -7.52 -3.91
CA ALA A 17 -0.99 -7.13 -2.52
C ALA A 17 -1.56 -5.72 -2.25
N VAL A 18 -1.22 -4.73 -3.09
CA VAL A 18 -1.73 -3.36 -2.94
C VAL A 18 -3.26 -3.29 -3.13
N LEU A 19 -3.81 -4.05 -4.08
CA LEU A 19 -5.26 -4.13 -4.27
C LEU A 19 -5.96 -4.72 -3.05
N LEU A 20 -5.44 -5.82 -2.51
CA LEU A 20 -5.99 -6.44 -1.30
C LEU A 20 -5.87 -5.49 -0.09
N THR A 21 -4.74 -4.80 0.07
CA THR A 21 -4.56 -3.80 1.11
C THR A 21 -5.67 -2.76 1.05
N TRP A 22 -5.94 -2.20 -0.13
CA TRP A 22 -6.97 -1.17 -0.26
C TRP A 22 -8.36 -1.69 0.08
N VAL A 23 -8.70 -2.89 -0.37
CA VAL A 23 -10.00 -3.52 -0.08
C VAL A 23 -10.17 -3.73 1.43
N ILE A 24 -9.16 -4.31 2.09
CA ILE A 24 -9.20 -4.59 3.53
C ILE A 24 -9.23 -3.28 4.33
N PHE A 25 -8.38 -2.31 3.97
CA PHE A 25 -8.35 -1.00 4.61
C PHE A 25 -9.71 -0.29 4.49
N PHE A 26 -10.31 -0.26 3.31
CA PHE A 26 -11.60 0.40 3.11
C PHE A 26 -12.73 -0.30 3.87
N ALA A 27 -12.70 -1.64 3.97
CA ALA A 27 -13.65 -2.39 4.79
C ALA A 27 -13.52 -2.04 6.27
N ILE A 28 -12.29 -1.97 6.81
CA ILE A 28 -12.03 -1.58 8.19
C ILE A 28 -12.47 -0.14 8.45
N HIS A 29 -12.13 0.80 7.55
CA HIS A 29 -12.53 2.20 7.65
C HIS A 29 -14.06 2.35 7.72
N ARG A 30 -14.80 1.62 6.88
CA ARG A 30 -16.27 1.62 6.90
C ARG A 30 -16.84 1.03 8.17
N HIS A 31 -16.29 -0.08 8.64
CA HIS A 31 -16.68 -0.70 9.91
C HIS A 31 -16.47 0.26 11.09
N LEU A 32 -15.32 0.93 11.15
CA LEU A 32 -15.01 1.89 12.21
C LEU A 32 -15.92 3.12 12.18
N SER A 33 -16.41 3.50 10.99
CA SER A 33 -17.34 4.62 10.80
C SER A 33 -18.82 4.24 11.00
N ASN A 34 -19.16 2.97 11.31
CA ASN A 34 -20.54 2.46 11.36
C ASN A 34 -21.35 2.73 10.08
N VAL A 35 -20.70 2.77 8.91
CA VAL A 35 -21.36 2.96 7.61
C VAL A 35 -21.33 1.64 6.84
N PRO A 36 -22.42 1.22 6.17
CA PRO A 36 -22.41 0.03 5.34
C PRO A 36 -21.34 0.10 4.24
N PHE A 37 -20.81 -1.06 3.87
CA PHE A 37 -19.86 -1.18 2.77
C PHE A 37 -20.60 -0.92 1.45
N GLU A 38 -20.33 0.23 0.86
CA GLU A 38 -20.86 0.63 -0.45
C GLU A 38 -19.72 0.96 -1.40
N ILE A 39 -19.85 0.45 -2.64
CA ILE A 39 -18.96 0.79 -3.75
C ILE A 39 -19.29 2.22 -4.18
N ASN A 40 -18.60 3.18 -3.57
CA ASN A 40 -18.73 4.60 -3.89
C ASN A 40 -17.57 5.04 -4.80
N GLY A 41 -17.70 6.18 -5.49
CA GLY A 41 -16.66 6.72 -6.35
C GLY A 41 -15.30 6.86 -5.64
N LYS A 42 -15.30 7.18 -4.34
CA LYS A 42 -14.08 7.22 -3.50
C LYS A 42 -13.36 5.87 -3.43
N PHE A 43 -14.10 4.77 -3.35
CA PHE A 43 -13.52 3.42 -3.33
C PHE A 43 -12.85 3.10 -4.67
N ILE A 44 -13.54 3.40 -5.78
CA ILE A 44 -13.05 3.17 -7.14
C ILE A 44 -11.80 4.01 -7.42
N THR A 45 -11.80 5.28 -7.01
CA THR A 45 -10.63 6.16 -7.17
C THR A 45 -9.41 5.59 -6.45
N GLY A 46 -9.56 5.16 -5.20
CA GLY A 46 -8.45 4.55 -4.46
C GLY A 46 -8.01 3.20 -5.05
N PHE A 47 -8.95 2.39 -5.53
CA PHE A 47 -8.68 1.08 -6.15
C PHE A 47 -7.79 1.19 -7.40
N ILE A 48 -7.89 2.30 -8.15
CA ILE A 48 -7.05 2.55 -9.33
C ILE A 48 -5.78 3.32 -8.96
N LEU A 49 -5.90 4.34 -8.10
CA LEU A 49 -4.79 5.25 -7.79
C LEU A 49 -3.72 4.60 -6.92
N LEU A 50 -4.10 3.81 -5.90
CA LEU A 50 -3.13 3.18 -4.99
C LEU A 50 -2.17 2.24 -5.72
N PRO A 51 -2.63 1.25 -6.52
CA PRO A 51 -1.74 0.34 -7.21
C PRO A 51 -0.74 1.06 -8.13
N VAL A 52 -1.19 2.09 -8.85
CA VAL A 52 -0.32 2.88 -9.73
C VAL A 52 0.76 3.62 -8.92
N CYS A 53 0.38 4.26 -7.82
CA CYS A 53 1.32 4.95 -6.94
C CYS A 53 2.34 3.99 -6.30
N TRP A 54 1.90 2.83 -5.81
CA TRP A 54 2.80 1.85 -5.18
C TRP A 54 3.74 1.19 -6.17
N LEU A 55 3.27 0.82 -7.37
CA LEU A 55 4.14 0.27 -8.40
C LEU A 55 5.23 1.28 -8.82
N ALA A 56 4.88 2.57 -8.91
CA ALA A 56 5.87 3.62 -9.16
C ALA A 56 6.89 3.72 -8.03
N LEU A 57 6.46 3.63 -6.76
CA LEU A 57 7.35 3.65 -5.60
C LEU A 57 8.28 2.43 -5.55
N PHE A 58 7.78 1.21 -5.79
CA PHE A 58 8.61 0.01 -5.85
C PHE A 58 9.60 0.04 -7.01
N HIS A 59 9.22 0.65 -8.13
CA HIS A 59 10.13 0.87 -9.24
C HIS A 59 11.25 1.86 -8.88
N LEU A 60 10.92 2.98 -8.22
CA LEU A 60 11.88 3.96 -7.74
C LEU A 60 12.79 3.42 -6.62
N ALA A 61 12.25 2.57 -5.74
CA ALA A 61 13.00 1.87 -4.70
C ALA A 61 13.98 0.83 -5.27
N GLY A 62 13.94 0.56 -6.58
CA GLY A 62 14.86 -0.36 -7.24
C GLY A 62 14.64 -1.82 -6.83
N SER A 63 13.44 -2.17 -6.36
CA SER A 63 13.08 -3.54 -5.98
C SER A 63 13.17 -4.52 -7.17
N TYR A 64 12.94 -4.04 -8.40
CA TYR A 64 12.93 -4.88 -9.60
C TYR A 64 14.27 -4.97 -10.36
N LYS A 65 15.29 -4.17 -10.00
CA LYS A 65 16.55 -4.08 -10.78
C LYS A 65 17.60 -5.11 -10.39
N GLU A 66 17.77 -5.39 -9.10
CA GLU A 66 18.87 -6.24 -8.61
C GLU A 66 18.38 -7.29 -7.61
N ILE A 67 17.75 -8.34 -8.12
CA ILE A 67 17.19 -9.45 -7.33
C ILE A 67 18.31 -10.36 -6.76
N TYR A 68 19.47 -10.43 -7.41
CA TYR A 68 20.47 -11.47 -7.14
C TYR A 68 21.63 -11.04 -6.21
N TYR A 69 21.76 -9.75 -5.87
CA TYR A 69 22.88 -9.22 -5.09
C TYR A 69 22.50 -8.57 -3.75
N LYS A 70 21.24 -8.67 -3.33
CA LYS A 70 20.76 -8.03 -2.09
C LYS A 70 20.71 -8.99 -0.90
N SER A 71 21.05 -8.46 0.27
CA SER A 71 20.82 -9.13 1.55
C SER A 71 19.32 -9.18 1.87
N ARG A 72 18.84 -10.26 2.51
CA ARG A 72 17.43 -10.37 2.98
C ARG A 72 17.03 -9.19 3.89
N VAL A 73 17.99 -8.65 4.65
CA VAL A 73 17.77 -7.49 5.53
C VAL A 73 17.62 -6.20 4.73
N GLU A 74 18.39 -6.07 3.65
CA GLU A 74 18.34 -4.90 2.78
C GLU A 74 17.04 -4.86 1.98
N GLU A 75 16.56 -6.03 1.54
CA GLU A 75 15.23 -6.17 0.92
C GLU A 75 14.12 -5.78 1.90
N PHE A 76 14.18 -6.28 3.15
CA PHE A 76 13.24 -5.89 4.20
C PHE A 76 13.21 -4.39 4.45
N ILE A 77 14.38 -3.75 4.62
CA ILE A 77 14.47 -2.30 4.88
C ILE A 77 13.94 -1.50 3.69
N ASN A 78 14.30 -1.88 2.45
CA ASN A 78 13.82 -1.20 1.25
C ASN A 78 12.29 -1.30 1.11
N THR A 79 11.71 -2.48 1.33
CA THR A 79 10.25 -2.69 1.29
C THR A 79 9.56 -1.92 2.41
N PHE A 80 10.12 -1.93 3.61
CA PHE A 80 9.59 -1.16 4.74
C PHE A 80 9.60 0.34 4.47
N LEU A 81 10.72 0.89 3.99
CA LEU A 81 10.83 2.31 3.64
C LEU A 81 9.85 2.68 2.52
N ALA A 82 9.73 1.85 1.47
CA ALA A 82 8.77 2.06 0.40
C ALA A 82 7.32 2.09 0.93
N CYS A 83 6.96 1.17 1.84
CA CYS A 83 5.65 1.14 2.48
C CYS A 83 5.40 2.39 3.33
N VAL A 84 6.37 2.80 4.15
CA VAL A 84 6.27 4.01 4.98
C VAL A 84 6.11 5.26 4.11
N THR A 85 6.91 5.41 3.06
CA THR A 85 6.81 6.53 2.12
C THR A 85 5.45 6.53 1.41
N GLY A 86 4.98 5.40 0.90
CA GLY A 86 3.68 5.29 0.23
C GLY A 86 2.51 5.62 1.15
N CYS A 87 2.51 5.04 2.36
CA CYS A 87 1.48 5.32 3.36
C CYS A 87 1.49 6.79 3.79
N THR A 88 2.67 7.41 3.91
CA THR A 88 2.81 8.83 4.25
C THR A 88 2.20 9.73 3.16
N ILE A 89 2.45 9.42 1.88
CA ILE A 89 1.85 10.17 0.77
C ILE A 89 0.33 10.06 0.79
N VAL A 90 -0.21 8.84 0.92
CA VAL A 90 -1.67 8.62 1.02
C VAL A 90 -2.25 9.36 2.21
N PHE A 91 -1.58 9.30 3.36
CA PHE A 91 -1.98 9.99 4.57
C PHE A 91 -2.10 11.50 4.35
N PHE A 92 -1.11 12.13 3.73
CA PHE A 92 -1.20 13.56 3.42
C PHE A 92 -2.35 13.90 2.46
N ILE A 93 -2.59 13.08 1.43
CA ILE A 93 -3.73 13.27 0.51
C ILE A 93 -5.05 13.20 1.28
N TRP A 94 -5.18 12.20 2.16
CA TRP A 94 -6.39 12.00 2.95
C TRP A 94 -6.59 13.10 4.00
N LEU A 95 -5.51 13.60 4.60
CA LEU A 95 -5.52 14.73 5.53
C LEU A 95 -5.99 16.02 4.83
N LEU A 96 -5.51 16.26 3.61
CA LEU A 96 -5.95 17.39 2.79
C LEU A 96 -7.43 17.29 2.44
N TYR A 97 -7.93 16.09 2.18
CA TYR A 97 -9.34 15.84 1.87
C TYR A 97 -10.25 16.04 3.10
N LYS A 98 -9.84 15.56 4.28
CA LYS A 98 -10.61 15.65 5.53
C LYS A 98 -10.41 16.96 6.31
N ARG A 99 -9.71 17.96 5.76
CA ARG A 99 -9.31 19.21 6.45
C ARG A 99 -10.39 19.91 7.30
N LYS A 100 -11.67 19.79 6.96
CA LYS A 100 -12.76 20.49 7.66
C LYS A 100 -13.29 19.78 8.91
N GLU A 101 -12.95 18.51 9.12
CA GLU A 101 -13.42 17.70 10.24
C GLU A 101 -12.23 17.23 11.08
N TYR A 102 -12.15 17.68 12.34
CA TYR A 102 -11.16 17.17 13.28
C TYR A 102 -11.60 15.79 13.77
N ASP A 103 -10.93 14.73 13.30
CA ASP A 103 -11.16 13.35 13.71
C ASP A 103 -9.84 12.71 14.20
N PRO A 104 -9.68 12.44 15.51
CA PRO A 104 -8.47 11.82 16.05
C PRO A 104 -8.29 10.36 15.61
N SER A 105 -9.34 9.70 15.12
CA SER A 105 -9.30 8.34 14.56
C SER A 105 -8.37 8.24 13.35
N PHE A 106 -8.12 9.37 12.68
CA PHE A 106 -7.29 9.49 11.48
C PHE A 106 -5.84 9.00 11.66
N TYR A 107 -5.25 9.18 12.85
CA TYR A 107 -3.91 8.68 13.14
C TYR A 107 -3.87 7.15 13.23
N GLY A 108 -4.95 6.53 13.72
CA GLY A 108 -5.09 5.07 13.76
C GLY A 108 -5.20 4.47 12.35
N GLU A 109 -5.93 5.14 11.45
CA GLU A 109 -6.09 4.72 10.06
C GLU A 109 -4.73 4.61 9.33
N PHE A 110 -3.79 5.51 9.62
CA PHE A 110 -2.42 5.44 9.08
C PHE A 110 -1.70 4.15 9.47
N PHE A 111 -1.70 3.79 10.77
CA PHE A 111 -1.00 2.59 11.25
C PHE A 111 -1.66 1.31 10.76
N ILE A 112 -2.98 1.31 10.61
CA ILE A 112 -3.72 0.19 10.01
C ILE A 112 -3.30 0.00 8.55
N LEU A 113 -3.29 1.07 7.75
CA LEU A 113 -2.85 1.01 6.36
C LEU A 113 -1.41 0.51 6.24
N LEU A 114 -0.51 1.05 7.05
CA LEU A 114 0.91 0.66 7.07
C LEU A 114 1.08 -0.83 7.43
N GLY A 115 0.38 -1.30 8.47
CA GLY A 115 0.45 -2.69 8.91
C GLY A 115 -0.04 -3.66 7.85
N ILE A 116 -1.19 -3.37 7.23
CA ILE A 116 -1.78 -4.22 6.19
C ILE A 116 -0.88 -4.24 4.94
N GLN A 117 -0.41 -3.07 4.49
CA GLN A 117 0.43 -2.97 3.30
C GLN A 117 1.75 -3.73 3.50
N PHE A 118 2.40 -3.52 4.64
CA PHE A 118 3.67 -4.18 4.93
C PHE A 118 3.51 -5.70 5.02
N PHE A 119 2.47 -6.18 5.71
CA PHE A 119 2.21 -7.62 5.88
C PHE A 119 1.81 -8.34 4.59
N LEU A 120 1.14 -7.65 3.66
CA LEU A 120 0.78 -8.23 2.36
C LEU A 120 1.91 -8.20 1.34
N THR A 121 2.88 -7.30 1.49
CA THR A 121 3.99 -7.12 0.53
C THR A 121 5.21 -7.97 0.91
N TYR A 122 5.46 -8.21 2.19
CA TYR A 122 6.61 -8.97 2.70
C TYR A 122 6.25 -10.41 3.07
#